data_AF-Q4RN07-F1
#
_entry.id   AF-Q4RN07-F1
#
_cell.length_a   1.000
_cell.length_b   1.000
_cell.length_c   1.000
_cell.angle_alpha   90.00
_cell.angle_beta   90.00
_cell.angle_gamma   90.00
#
_symmetry.space_group_name_H-M   'P 1'
#
loop_
_entity.id
_entity.type
_entity.pdbx_description
1 polymer ?
#
loop_
_entity_poly.entity_id
_entity_poly.type
_entity_poly.pdbx_seq_one_letter_code
_entity_poly.pdbx_strand_id
1 'polypeptide(L)'
;MRFRHEPAAYQHCATAFQGEDSAPAGGERMPEVRSPASGPSSPVSVSSDSSCTSPEAKSASSTQQRVRRPLNAFIIWTKEERKRLAHLNPDLENTDLSKILGRTWKAMSLAEKRPYMQEAERLRVQHTIDYPNYKYRPRRRKQLKKNTKAQGA
;
A
#
# COMPACT_ATOMS: atom_id res chain seq x y z
N MET A 1 -8.61 48.78 -35.59
CA MET A 1 -8.94 49.11 -34.18
C MET A 1 -8.39 48.02 -33.28
N ARG A 2 -7.69 48.38 -32.20
CA ARG A 2 -7.19 47.44 -31.18
C ARG A 2 -8.32 47.14 -30.21
N PHE A 3 -8.70 45.88 -30.04
CA PHE A 3 -9.50 45.44 -28.90
C PHE A 3 -8.64 44.56 -28.00
N ARG A 4 -8.57 45.00 -26.75
CA ARG A 4 -7.72 44.47 -25.70
C ARG A 4 -8.25 43.13 -25.18
N HIS A 5 -7.29 42.34 -24.74
CA HIS A 5 -7.31 41.25 -23.78
C HIS A 5 -8.31 41.39 -22.62
N GLU A 6 -8.98 40.31 -22.25
CA GLU A 6 -9.17 39.90 -20.84
C GLU A 6 -9.37 38.37 -20.73
N PRO A 7 -8.51 37.65 -19.99
CA PRO A 7 -8.75 36.27 -19.56
C PRO A 7 -9.44 36.24 -18.18
N ALA A 8 -10.62 35.63 -18.10
CA ALA A 8 -11.30 35.39 -16.83
C ALA A 8 -10.48 34.40 -15.97
N ALA A 9 -9.91 34.93 -14.90
CA ALA A 9 -9.21 34.19 -13.85
C ALA A 9 -10.18 33.23 -13.15
N TYR A 10 -9.93 31.92 -13.24
CA TYR A 10 -10.57 30.96 -12.36
C TYR A 10 -9.84 30.99 -11.02
N GLN A 11 -10.47 31.67 -10.07
CA GLN A 11 -9.98 31.94 -8.73
C GLN A 11 -9.74 30.63 -7.94
N HIS A 12 -8.67 30.67 -7.18
CA HIS A 12 -8.13 29.67 -6.28
C HIS A 12 -9.12 29.32 -5.15
N CYS A 13 -9.40 28.03 -4.92
CA CYS A 13 -9.91 27.57 -3.63
C CYS A 13 -8.74 27.21 -2.72
N ALA A 14 -8.15 28.24 -2.09
CA ALA A 14 -7.23 28.09 -0.97
C ALA A 14 -7.89 28.67 0.28
N THR A 15 -8.52 27.83 1.09
CA THR A 15 -8.95 28.20 2.45
C THR A 15 -8.00 27.56 3.44
N ALA A 16 -6.94 28.31 3.77
CA ALA A 16 -6.23 28.14 5.03
C ALA A 16 -6.98 28.96 6.09
N PHE A 17 -7.44 28.32 7.16
CA PHE A 17 -7.90 29.00 8.37
C PHE A 17 -7.01 28.52 9.53
N GLN A 18 -5.96 29.31 9.79
CA GLN A 18 -5.23 29.31 11.05
C GLN A 18 -5.97 30.28 11.97
N GLY A 19 -6.33 29.80 13.15
CA GLY A 19 -6.95 30.59 14.21
C GLY A 19 -6.45 30.04 15.54
N GLU A 20 -5.47 30.73 16.09
CA GLU A 20 -4.91 30.55 17.43
C GLU A 20 -5.89 31.20 18.42
N ASP A 21 -6.26 30.54 19.52
CA ASP A 21 -6.72 31.24 20.73
C ASP A 21 -6.49 30.42 22.00
N SER A 22 -6.09 31.13 23.06
CA SER A 22 -5.55 30.62 24.32
C SER A 22 -6.61 30.09 25.31
N ALA A 23 -6.16 29.21 26.21
CA ALA A 23 -6.90 28.66 27.36
C ALA A 23 -7.30 29.73 28.41
N PRO A 24 -8.22 29.45 29.38
CA PRO A 24 -7.81 28.74 30.61
C PRO A 24 -8.87 27.86 31.33
N ALA A 25 -8.34 26.91 32.11
CA ALA A 25 -8.73 26.34 33.42
C ALA A 25 -10.21 26.13 33.85
N GLY A 26 -10.48 24.90 34.32
CA GLY A 26 -11.60 24.52 35.19
C GLY A 26 -12.10 23.11 34.86
N GLY A 27 -11.61 22.06 35.51
CA GLY A 27 -12.29 21.45 36.66
C GLY A 27 -12.95 20.14 36.20
N GLU A 28 -13.64 19.42 37.08
CA GLU A 28 -14.37 18.17 36.83
C GLU A 28 -13.55 16.85 36.82
N ARG A 29 -13.79 16.11 37.89
CA ARG A 29 -13.16 14.88 38.39
C ARG A 29 -13.95 13.67 37.90
N MET A 30 -13.30 12.65 37.35
CA MET A 30 -13.95 11.35 37.07
C MET A 30 -13.31 10.24 37.93
N PRO A 31 -14.12 9.43 38.65
CA PRO A 31 -13.63 8.55 39.70
C PRO A 31 -13.04 7.24 39.20
N GLU A 32 -12.06 6.77 39.97
CA GLU A 32 -11.42 5.47 39.96
C GLU A 32 -12.43 4.34 40.24
N VAL A 33 -12.51 3.37 39.33
CA VAL A 33 -13.06 2.04 39.63
C VAL A 33 -11.90 1.05 39.59
N ARG A 34 -11.75 0.34 40.71
CA ARG A 34 -10.68 -0.61 40.99
C ARG A 34 -11.26 -2.02 41.01
N SER A 35 -10.46 -2.97 40.53
CA SER A 35 -10.41 -4.41 40.92
C SER A 35 -11.22 -5.43 40.09
N PRO A 36 -10.97 -6.75 40.21
CA PRO A 36 -9.75 -7.50 39.82
C PRO A 36 -10.04 -8.87 39.13
N ALA A 37 -8.98 -9.69 38.90
CA ALA A 37 -8.92 -11.17 38.86
C ALA A 37 -8.79 -11.95 37.52
N SER A 38 -7.63 -12.61 37.38
CA SER A 38 -7.39 -14.07 37.16
C SER A 38 -7.90 -14.84 35.91
N GLY A 39 -6.94 -15.21 35.03
CA GLY A 39 -6.72 -16.51 34.34
C GLY A 39 -7.84 -17.16 33.48
N PRO A 40 -7.60 -18.27 32.70
CA PRO A 40 -6.42 -19.15 32.63
C PRO A 40 -5.90 -19.50 31.20
N SER A 41 -4.90 -20.37 31.19
CA SER A 41 -4.03 -20.92 30.12
C SER A 41 -4.66 -21.83 29.05
N SER A 42 -3.91 -22.01 27.95
CA SER A 42 -3.65 -23.25 27.14
C SER A 42 -3.98 -23.11 25.63
N PRO A 43 -3.53 -24.03 24.74
CA PRO A 43 -2.16 -24.54 24.52
C PRO A 43 -1.73 -24.54 23.03
N VAL A 44 -0.44 -24.77 22.82
CA VAL A 44 0.32 -25.26 21.63
C VAL A 44 -0.27 -25.07 20.21
N SER A 45 0.44 -24.31 19.36
CA SER A 45 0.28 -24.39 17.91
C SER A 45 1.56 -24.92 17.28
N VAL A 46 1.42 -26.10 16.70
CA VAL A 46 2.44 -26.83 15.97
C VAL A 46 3.07 -25.99 14.85
N SER A 47 4.38 -26.10 14.75
CA SER A 47 5.21 -25.56 13.68
C SER A 47 4.85 -26.24 12.36
N SER A 48 4.70 -25.47 11.28
CA SER A 48 4.88 -25.98 9.94
C SER A 48 5.59 -24.93 9.11
N ASP A 49 6.70 -25.39 8.57
CA ASP A 49 7.82 -24.63 8.05
C ASP A 49 7.51 -23.98 6.71
N SER A 50 8.33 -22.98 6.46
CA SER A 50 8.48 -22.17 5.26
C SER A 50 8.60 -23.01 3.99
N SER A 51 8.08 -22.48 2.89
CA SER A 51 8.88 -22.32 1.67
C SER A 51 8.21 -21.32 0.74
N CYS A 52 8.83 -20.14 0.66
CA CYS A 52 8.51 -19.10 -0.29
C CYS A 52 9.28 -19.39 -1.59
N THR A 53 8.58 -19.84 -2.61
CA THR A 53 9.05 -19.77 -4.00
C THR A 53 8.16 -18.80 -4.77
N SER A 54 8.82 -17.85 -5.42
CA SER A 54 8.22 -16.79 -6.26
C SER A 54 7.85 -17.37 -7.64
N PRO A 55 7.07 -16.64 -8.47
CA PRO A 55 5.96 -17.21 -9.23
C PRO A 55 6.30 -17.54 -10.68
N GLU A 56 5.67 -18.61 -11.20
CA GLU A 56 5.32 -18.70 -12.60
C GLU A 56 3.86 -19.13 -12.72
N ALA A 57 3.14 -18.54 -13.66
CA ALA A 57 1.68 -18.62 -13.77
C ALA A 57 1.20 -20.04 -14.04
N LYS A 58 0.65 -20.72 -13.03
CA LYS A 58 -0.32 -21.82 -13.20
C LYS A 58 -1.40 -21.78 -12.12
N SER A 59 -2.62 -22.02 -12.56
CA SER A 59 -3.84 -22.14 -11.77
C SER A 59 -3.70 -23.05 -10.55
N ALA A 60 -4.45 -22.71 -9.49
CA ALA A 60 -4.94 -23.55 -8.41
C ALA A 60 -3.91 -24.37 -7.60
N SER A 61 -3.59 -23.89 -6.39
CA SER A 61 -2.93 -24.69 -5.34
C SER A 61 -3.55 -24.37 -3.96
N SER A 62 -4.56 -25.18 -3.63
CA SER A 62 -4.88 -25.78 -2.31
C SER A 62 -4.73 -25.00 -0.99
N THR A 63 -4.91 -23.68 -0.99
CA THR A 63 -5.40 -22.95 0.19
C THR A 63 -6.51 -22.03 -0.30
N GLN A 64 -7.68 -22.05 0.35
CA GLN A 64 -8.91 -21.33 -0.08
C GLN A 64 -8.58 -20.13 -0.97
N GLN A 65 -9.00 -20.20 -2.24
CA GLN A 65 -8.54 -19.35 -3.34
C GLN A 65 -8.79 -17.86 -3.02
N ARG A 66 -7.87 -17.25 -2.29
CA ARG A 66 -8.01 -15.88 -1.81
C ARG A 66 -7.93 -14.96 -3.01
N VAL A 67 -9.03 -14.26 -3.26
CA VAL A 67 -9.14 -13.24 -4.30
C VAL A 67 -7.99 -12.22 -4.15
N ARG A 68 -7.17 -12.10 -5.20
CA ARG A 68 -6.03 -11.16 -5.25
C ARG A 68 -6.55 -9.75 -5.53
N ARG A 69 -5.74 -8.73 -5.21
CA ARG A 69 -6.09 -7.34 -5.49
C ARG A 69 -6.06 -7.09 -7.01
N PRO A 70 -6.92 -6.22 -7.55
CA PRO A 70 -6.76 -5.73 -8.90
C PRO A 70 -5.44 -4.95 -9.00
N LEU A 71 -4.82 -4.98 -10.18
CA LEU A 71 -3.56 -4.29 -10.41
C LEU A 71 -3.82 -2.79 -10.55
N ASN A 72 -3.00 -1.97 -9.90
CA ASN A 72 -3.00 -0.53 -10.12
C ASN A 72 -2.13 -0.16 -11.33
N ALA A 73 -2.20 1.11 -11.76
CA ALA A 73 -1.49 1.60 -12.95
C ALA A 73 0.03 1.32 -12.91
N PHE A 74 0.67 1.59 -11.78
CA PHE A 74 2.10 1.34 -11.60
C PHE A 74 2.45 -0.15 -11.70
N ILE A 75 1.64 -1.03 -11.10
CA ILE A 75 1.87 -2.47 -11.16
C ILE A 75 1.65 -3.01 -12.59
N ILE A 76 0.74 -2.43 -13.37
CA ILE A 76 0.55 -2.79 -14.78
C ILE A 76 1.79 -2.40 -15.59
N TRP A 77 2.22 -1.15 -15.50
CA TRP A 77 3.39 -0.66 -16.23
C TRP A 77 4.69 -1.38 -15.84
N THR A 78 4.94 -1.58 -14.55
CA THR A 78 6.19 -2.21 -14.09
C THR A 78 6.32 -3.69 -14.46
N LYS A 79 5.23 -4.39 -14.83
CA LYS A 79 5.31 -5.80 -15.22
C LYS A 79 6.23 -6.00 -16.42
N GLU A 80 5.97 -5.26 -17.49
CA GLU A 80 6.73 -5.39 -18.74
C GLU A 80 8.09 -4.71 -18.60
N GLU A 81 8.15 -3.53 -18.00
CA GLU A 81 9.40 -2.79 -17.89
C GLU A 81 10.41 -3.50 -16.99
N ARG A 82 9.97 -4.08 -15.86
CA ARG A 82 10.84 -4.92 -15.03
C ARG A 82 11.33 -6.14 -15.80
N LYS A 83 10.43 -6.79 -16.55
CA LYS A 83 10.80 -7.95 -17.37
C LYS A 83 11.88 -7.55 -18.36
N ARG A 84 11.68 -6.47 -19.13
CA ARG A 84 12.65 -5.93 -20.09
C ARG A 84 14.01 -5.65 -19.46
N LEU A 85 14.04 -4.98 -18.31
CA LEU A 85 15.30 -4.65 -17.62
C LEU A 85 16.02 -5.89 -17.05
N ALA A 86 15.27 -6.87 -16.55
CA ALA A 86 15.83 -8.12 -16.05
C ALA A 86 16.43 -8.99 -17.17
N HIS A 87 15.87 -8.94 -18.39
CA HIS A 87 16.47 -9.64 -19.54
C HIS A 87 17.78 -8.97 -19.99
N LEU A 88 17.85 -7.65 -19.89
CA LEU A 88 19.07 -6.90 -20.26
C LEU A 88 20.15 -6.97 -19.18
N ASN A 89 19.75 -7.06 -17.90
CA ASN A 89 20.65 -7.08 -16.75
C ASN A 89 20.25 -8.22 -15.82
N PRO A 90 20.64 -9.47 -16.14
CA PRO A 90 20.28 -10.64 -15.31
C PRO A 90 20.93 -10.59 -13.92
N ASP A 91 22.05 -9.87 -13.77
CA ASP A 91 22.76 -9.71 -12.49
C ASP A 91 22.11 -8.67 -11.57
N LEU A 92 21.22 -7.83 -12.11
CA LEU A 92 20.60 -6.76 -11.35
C LEU A 92 19.39 -7.27 -10.57
N GLU A 93 19.44 -7.15 -9.26
CA GLU A 93 18.37 -7.62 -8.38
C GLU A 93 17.06 -6.81 -8.56
N ASN A 94 15.92 -7.45 -8.35
CA ASN A 94 14.59 -6.82 -8.42
C ASN A 94 14.43 -5.63 -7.45
N THR A 95 15.16 -5.64 -6.33
CA THR A 95 15.25 -4.52 -5.39
C THR A 95 15.74 -3.25 -6.09
N ASP A 96 16.79 -3.35 -6.89
CA ASP A 96 17.36 -2.21 -7.61
C ASP A 96 16.53 -1.84 -8.84
N LEU A 97 16.01 -2.83 -9.57
CA LEU A 97 15.04 -2.59 -10.65
C LEU A 97 13.83 -1.80 -10.14
N SER A 98 13.28 -2.17 -8.99
CA SER A 98 12.12 -1.48 -8.41
C SER A 98 12.45 -0.03 -8.00
N LYS A 99 13.68 0.26 -7.57
CA LYS A 99 14.14 1.63 -7.28
C LYS A 99 14.20 2.46 -8.56
N ILE A 100 14.73 1.92 -9.65
CA ILE A 100 14.84 2.61 -10.95
C ILE A 100 13.43 2.87 -11.50
N LEU A 101 12.59 1.84 -11.56
CA LEU A 101 11.21 1.93 -12.04
C LEU A 101 10.38 2.96 -11.28
N GLY A 102 10.55 3.03 -9.95
CA GLY A 102 9.85 4.03 -9.14
C GLY A 102 10.22 5.47 -9.51
N ARG A 103 11.50 5.74 -9.79
CA ARG A 103 11.97 7.06 -10.24
C ARG A 103 11.45 7.38 -11.63
N THR A 104 11.57 6.44 -12.58
CA THR A 104 11.08 6.59 -13.95
C THR A 104 9.58 6.87 -13.96
N TRP A 105 8.77 6.09 -13.23
CA TRP A 105 7.33 6.34 -13.12
C TRP A 105 7.03 7.72 -12.57
N LYS A 106 7.76 8.20 -11.55
CA LYS A 106 7.54 9.55 -11.01
C LYS A 106 7.82 10.62 -12.07
N ALA A 107 8.86 10.43 -12.88
CA ALA A 107 9.27 11.35 -13.94
C ALA A 107 8.37 11.31 -15.21
N MET A 108 7.69 10.19 -15.48
CA MET A 108 6.79 10.07 -16.63
C MET A 108 5.65 11.10 -16.59
N SER A 109 5.26 11.59 -17.75
CA SER A 109 4.15 12.52 -17.91
C SER A 109 2.79 11.85 -17.64
N LEU A 110 1.77 12.65 -17.37
CA LEU A 110 0.40 12.14 -17.21
C LEU A 110 -0.14 11.51 -18.49
N ALA A 111 0.29 11.99 -19.66
CA ALA A 111 -0.10 11.43 -20.95
C ALA A 111 0.39 9.98 -21.10
N GLU A 112 1.63 9.71 -20.73
CA GLU A 112 2.21 8.36 -20.77
C GLU A 112 1.61 7.43 -19.70
N LYS A 113 1.20 7.99 -18.56
CA LYS A 113 0.54 7.25 -17.48
C LYS A 113 -0.92 6.90 -17.79
N ARG A 114 -1.60 7.72 -18.60
CA ARG A 114 -3.03 7.64 -18.92
C ARG A 114 -3.50 6.25 -19.37
N PRO A 115 -2.85 5.55 -20.32
CA PRO A 115 -3.28 4.21 -20.73
C PRO A 115 -3.27 3.21 -19.55
N TYR A 116 -2.24 3.28 -18.69
CA TYR A 116 -2.15 2.40 -17.52
C TYR A 116 -3.16 2.76 -16.43
N MET A 117 -3.52 4.04 -16.31
CA MET A 117 -4.60 4.49 -15.41
C MET A 117 -5.96 3.98 -15.86
N GLN A 118 -6.24 4.04 -17.16
CA GLN A 118 -7.48 3.51 -17.74
C GLN A 118 -7.56 1.99 -17.56
N GLU A 119 -6.49 1.27 -17.83
CA GLU A 119 -6.46 -0.19 -17.65
C GLU A 119 -6.59 -0.58 -16.16
N ALA A 120 -5.96 0.17 -15.24
CA ALA A 120 -6.14 -0.04 -13.81
C ALA A 120 -7.59 0.16 -13.38
N GLU A 121 -8.25 1.18 -13.91
CA GLU A 121 -9.66 1.45 -13.62
C GLU A 121 -10.56 0.34 -14.20
N ARG A 122 -10.29 -0.11 -15.43
CA ARG A 122 -10.98 -1.25 -16.04
C ARG A 122 -10.86 -2.50 -15.18
N LEU A 123 -9.66 -2.84 -14.73
CA LEU A 123 -9.42 -3.98 -13.83
C LEU A 123 -10.10 -3.80 -12.47
N ARG A 124 -10.15 -2.58 -11.95
CA ARG A 124 -10.85 -2.28 -10.69
C ARG A 124 -12.35 -2.51 -10.83
N VAL A 125 -12.97 -1.97 -11.88
CA VAL A 125 -14.41 -2.15 -12.15
C VAL A 125 -14.74 -3.62 -12.37
N GLN A 126 -13.98 -4.30 -13.24
CA GLN A 126 -14.15 -5.74 -13.48
C GLN A 126 -14.08 -6.53 -12.17
N HIS A 127 -13.12 -6.22 -11.30
CA HIS A 127 -12.97 -6.89 -10.03
C HIS A 127 -14.16 -6.65 -9.09
N THR A 128 -14.73 -5.44 -9.07
CA THR A 128 -15.92 -5.15 -8.28
C THR A 128 -17.14 -5.92 -8.77
N ILE A 129 -17.27 -6.13 -10.09
CA ILE A 129 -18.35 -6.91 -10.69
C ILE A 129 -18.16 -8.41 -10.39
N ASP A 130 -16.97 -8.95 -10.61
CA ASP A 130 -16.68 -10.38 -10.43
C ASP A 130 -16.72 -10.80 -8.95
N TYR A 131 -16.38 -9.87 -8.04
CA TYR A 131 -16.28 -10.11 -6.61
C TYR A 131 -17.00 -9.03 -5.80
N PRO A 132 -18.34 -9.00 -5.81
CA PRO A 132 -19.13 -7.94 -5.14
C PRO A 132 -18.95 -7.92 -3.62
N ASN A 133 -18.61 -9.05 -3.00
CA ASN A 133 -18.33 -9.17 -1.56
C ASN A 133 -16.83 -9.09 -1.23
N TYR A 134 -15.97 -8.69 -2.17
CA TYR A 134 -14.55 -8.57 -1.91
C TYR A 134 -14.25 -7.53 -0.83
N LYS A 135 -13.50 -7.94 0.20
CA LYS A 135 -13.02 -7.03 1.26
C LYS A 135 -11.52 -7.16 1.45
N TYR A 136 -10.82 -6.04 1.39
CA TYR A 136 -9.38 -6.00 1.64
C TYR A 136 -9.08 -6.29 3.12
N ARG A 137 -8.30 -7.34 3.37
CA ARG A 137 -7.84 -7.76 4.71
C ARG A 137 -6.30 -7.78 4.74
N PRO A 138 -5.63 -6.69 5.17
CA PRO A 138 -4.17 -6.66 5.33
C PRO A 138 -3.69 -7.80 6.23
N ARG A 139 -2.59 -8.46 5.84
CA ARG A 139 -1.95 -9.47 6.69
C ARG A 139 -0.89 -8.80 7.55
N ARG A 140 -1.08 -8.79 8.87
CA ARG A 140 -0.05 -8.32 9.81
C ARG A 140 1.01 -9.40 9.97
N ARG A 141 2.28 -9.06 9.73
CA ARG A 141 3.40 -9.99 9.99
C ARG A 141 3.62 -10.06 11.50
N LYS A 142 3.71 -11.27 12.08
CA LYS A 142 4.14 -11.44 13.47
C LYS A 142 5.61 -11.04 13.55
N GLN A 143 5.93 -10.05 14.40
CA GLN A 143 7.32 -9.67 14.67
C GLN A 143 7.94 -10.81 15.48
N LEU A 144 8.76 -11.65 14.85
CA LEU A 144 9.61 -12.57 15.60
C LEU A 144 10.68 -11.69 16.25
N LYS A 145 10.59 -11.47 17.57
CA LYS A 145 11.63 -10.79 18.33
C LYS A 145 12.93 -11.58 18.11
N LYS A 146 13.81 -11.09 17.24
CA LYS A 146 15.17 -11.60 17.13
C LYS A 146 15.86 -11.20 18.42
N ASN A 147 15.99 -12.13 19.36
CA ASN A 147 16.96 -12.00 20.45
C ASN A 147 18.35 -12.02 19.79
N THR A 148 18.89 -10.85 19.47
CA THR A 148 20.33 -10.67 19.37
C THR A 148 20.89 -10.90 20.76
N LYS A 149 21.28 -12.16 21.04
CA LYS A 149 22.14 -12.49 22.16
C LYS A 149 23.46 -11.78 21.89
N ALA A 150 23.74 -10.74 22.65
CA ALA A 150 25.05 -10.14 22.74
C ALA A 150 26.04 -11.24 23.12
N GLN A 151 26.90 -11.65 22.18
CA GLN A 151 28.19 -12.22 22.53
C GLN A 151 29.11 -11.03 22.76
N GLY A 152 29.28 -10.71 24.03
CA GLY A 152 30.28 -9.76 24.51
C GLY A 152 31.07 -10.44 25.61
N ALA A 153 32.39 -10.35 25.47
CA ALA A 153 33.48 -10.81 26.34
C ALA A 153 33.77 -12.33 26.33
#